data_AF-A0A368VM14-F1
#
_entry.id   AF-A0A368VM14-F1
#
_cell.length_a   1.000
_cell.length_b   1.000
_cell.length_c   1.000
_cell.angle_alpha   90.00
_cell.angle_beta   90.00
_cell.angle_gamma   90.00
#
_symmetry.space_group_name_H-M   'P 1'
#
loop_
_entity.id
_entity.type
_entity.pdbx_description
1 polymer ?
#
loop_
_entity_poly.entity_id
_entity_poly.type
_entity_poly.pdbx_seq_one_letter_code
_entity_poly.pdbx_strand_id
1 'polypeptide(L)'
;MAEGFAATIVERCRWARSHSEGHPSSSWPAGEQVATALVLRDKDHLAAMGYTTEQAAERVCEEAQLSAFALTGWLNDVRDELDKGSQG
;
A
#
# COMPACT_ATOMS: atom_id res chain seq x y z
N MET A 1 6.13 16.40 0.07
CA MET A 1 5.14 15.85 1.03
C MET A 1 4.61 14.47 0.62
N ALA A 2 5.38 13.61 -0.07
CA ALA A 2 5.01 12.21 -0.35
C ALA A 2 5.91 11.18 0.38
N GLU A 3 7.10 11.60 0.84
CA GLU A 3 8.08 10.72 1.51
C GLU A 3 7.54 10.09 2.80
N GLY A 4 6.78 10.84 3.59
CA GLY A 4 6.19 10.32 4.83
C GLY A 4 5.14 9.23 4.58
N PHE A 5 4.32 9.39 3.54
CA PHE A 5 3.29 8.41 3.21
C PHE A 5 3.92 7.10 2.71
N ALA A 6 4.87 7.17 1.78
CA ALA A 6 5.57 6.00 1.26
C ALA A 6 6.25 5.18 2.38
N ALA A 7 7.00 5.84 3.26
CA ALA A 7 7.66 5.19 4.40
C ALA A 7 6.65 4.49 5.32
N THR A 8 5.52 5.15 5.60
CA THR A 8 4.47 4.56 6.45
C THR A 8 3.84 3.33 5.80
N ILE A 9 3.63 3.33 4.48
CA ILE A 9 3.10 2.16 3.76
C ILE A 9 4.12 1.02 3.75
N VAL A 10 5.43 1.30 3.60
CA VAL A 10 6.48 0.28 3.72
C VAL A 10 6.41 -0.42 5.09
N GLU A 11 6.34 0.35 6.18
CA GLU A 11 6.25 -0.22 7.54
C GLU A 11 5.00 -1.07 7.71
N ARG A 12 3.84 -0.60 7.21
CA ARG A 12 2.58 -1.35 7.28
C ARG A 12 2.59 -2.62 6.46
N CYS A 13 3.14 -2.57 5.24
CA CYS A 13 3.29 -3.75 4.40
C CYS A 13 4.18 -4.80 5.08
N ARG A 14 5.25 -4.35 5.75
CA ARG A 14 6.18 -5.22 6.47
C ARG A 14 5.52 -5.86 7.69
N TRP A 15 4.75 -5.08 8.45
CA TRP A 15 3.94 -5.60 9.55
C TRP A 15 2.89 -6.60 9.05
N ALA A 16 2.13 -6.27 8.01
CA ALA A 16 1.10 -7.14 7.43
C ALA A 16 1.69 -8.48 6.95
N ARG A 17 2.84 -8.46 6.28
CA ARG A 17 3.54 -9.68 5.83
C ARG A 17 4.05 -10.53 6.99
N SER A 18 4.45 -9.92 8.09
CA SER A 18 5.02 -10.61 9.27
C SER A 18 3.98 -11.09 10.28
N HIS A 19 2.86 -10.40 10.42
CA HIS A 19 1.87 -10.65 11.48
C HIS A 19 0.49 -11.08 11.00
N SER A 20 0.11 -10.74 9.76
CA SER A 20 -1.27 -10.93 9.26
C SER A 20 -1.32 -11.63 7.91
N GLU A 21 -0.32 -12.43 7.56
CA GLU A 21 -0.26 -13.18 6.30
C GLU A 21 -0.36 -12.30 5.03
N GLY A 22 -0.07 -11.00 5.15
CA GLY A 22 -0.21 -10.01 4.08
C GLY A 22 -1.48 -9.16 4.14
N HIS A 23 -2.34 -9.33 5.14
CA HIS A 23 -3.55 -8.53 5.28
C HIS A 23 -3.31 -7.24 6.07
N PRO A 24 -3.79 -6.08 5.59
CA PRO A 24 -3.73 -4.84 6.35
C PRO A 24 -4.65 -4.90 7.58
N SER A 25 -4.27 -4.16 8.63
CA SER A 25 -5.07 -4.10 9.84
C SER A 25 -6.29 -3.20 9.66
N SER A 26 -7.46 -3.69 10.09
CA SER A 26 -8.72 -2.93 10.07
C SER A 26 -8.72 -1.69 10.98
N SER A 27 -7.74 -1.58 11.90
CA SER A 27 -7.56 -0.41 12.76
C SER A 27 -6.82 0.74 12.08
N TRP A 28 -6.29 0.56 10.87
CA TRP A 28 -5.61 1.63 10.13
C TRP A 28 -6.61 2.51 9.38
N PRO A 29 -6.28 3.79 9.09
CA PRO A 29 -7.01 4.60 8.13
C PRO A 29 -7.25 3.89 6.79
N ALA A 30 -8.44 4.11 6.21
CA ALA A 30 -8.86 3.45 4.97
C ALA A 30 -7.87 3.66 3.81
N GLY A 31 -7.31 4.86 3.66
CA GLY A 31 -6.31 5.15 2.63
C GLY A 31 -5.05 4.29 2.75
N GLU A 32 -4.66 3.96 3.99
CA GLU A 32 -3.47 3.18 4.28
C GLU A 32 -3.71 1.68 4.16
N GLN A 33 -4.92 1.22 4.52
CA GLN A 33 -5.36 -0.15 4.25
C GLN A 33 -5.36 -0.42 2.74
N VAL A 34 -5.99 0.47 1.97
CA VAL A 34 -6.08 0.38 0.51
C VAL A 34 -4.69 0.45 -0.13
N ALA A 35 -3.82 1.37 0.30
CA ALA A 35 -2.45 1.47 -0.18
C ALA A 35 -1.64 0.19 0.10
N THR A 36 -1.73 -0.33 1.32
CA THR A 36 -1.04 -1.55 1.74
C THR A 36 -1.52 -2.75 0.93
N ALA A 37 -2.84 -2.92 0.77
CA ALA A 37 -3.43 -3.98 -0.04
C ALA A 37 -3.00 -3.87 -1.51
N LEU A 38 -2.95 -2.66 -2.07
CA LEU A 38 -2.51 -2.43 -3.45
C LEU A 38 -1.03 -2.78 -3.66
N VAL A 39 -0.17 -2.44 -2.70
CA VAL A 39 1.26 -2.78 -2.71
C VAL A 39 1.45 -4.30 -2.63
N LEU A 40 0.78 -4.95 -1.67
CA LEU A 40 0.83 -6.39 -1.43
C LEU A 40 0.06 -7.22 -2.48
N ARG A 41 -0.65 -6.55 -3.39
CA ARG A 41 -1.52 -7.16 -4.42
C ARG A 41 -2.65 -8.01 -3.80
N ASP A 42 -3.09 -7.62 -2.62
CA ASP A 42 -4.19 -8.25 -1.88
C ASP A 42 -5.55 -7.78 -2.44
N LYS A 43 -5.96 -8.44 -3.53
CA LYS A 43 -7.24 -8.17 -4.19
C LYS A 43 -8.43 -8.60 -3.35
N ASP A 44 -8.26 -9.61 -2.50
CA ASP A 44 -9.33 -10.14 -1.65
C ASP A 44 -9.73 -9.09 -0.60
N HIS A 45 -8.73 -8.48 0.05
CA HIS A 45 -8.97 -7.40 0.99
C HIS A 45 -9.58 -6.16 0.33
N LEU A 46 -9.09 -5.77 -0.86
CA LEU A 46 -9.71 -4.66 -1.62
C LEU A 46 -11.19 -4.95 -1.92
N ALA A 47 -11.50 -6.16 -2.38
CA ALA A 47 -12.88 -6.57 -2.66
C ALA A 47 -13.74 -6.63 -1.39
N ALA A 48 -13.19 -7.10 -0.25
CA ALA A 48 -13.86 -7.12 1.04
C ALA A 48 -14.19 -5.71 1.55
N MET A 49 -13.35 -4.72 1.25
CA MET A 49 -13.62 -3.31 1.51
C MET A 49 -14.55 -2.65 0.47
N GLY A 50 -14.92 -3.37 -0.60
CA GLY A 50 -15.76 -2.85 -1.68
C GLY A 50 -15.02 -1.97 -2.69
N TYR A 51 -13.69 -2.03 -2.73
CA TYR A 51 -12.86 -1.30 -3.69
C TYR A 51 -12.45 -2.19 -4.86
N THR A 52 -12.56 -1.65 -6.07
CA THR A 52 -11.84 -2.21 -7.23
C THR A 52 -10.37 -1.79 -7.19
N THR A 53 -9.51 -2.50 -7.93
CA THR A 53 -8.10 -2.11 -8.06
C THR A 53 -7.93 -0.70 -8.64
N GLU A 54 -8.83 -0.27 -9.52
CA GLU A 54 -8.82 1.08 -10.10
C GLU A 54 -9.20 2.13 -9.05
N GLN A 55 -10.28 1.92 -8.29
CA GLN A 55 -10.66 2.84 -7.22
C GLN A 55 -9.60 2.91 -6.12
N ALA A 56 -8.96 1.77 -5.82
CA ALA A 56 -7.83 1.72 -4.90
C ALA A 56 -6.65 2.56 -5.41
N ALA A 57 -6.31 2.44 -6.69
CA ALA A 57 -5.27 3.22 -7.34
C ALA A 57 -5.56 4.72 -7.32
N GLU A 58 -6.80 5.13 -7.65
CA GLU A 58 -7.22 6.54 -7.58
C GLU A 58 -7.11 7.07 -6.15
N ARG A 59 -7.59 6.31 -5.16
CA ARG A 59 -7.50 6.71 -3.74
C ARG A 59 -6.06 6.90 -3.30
N VAL A 60 -5.16 5.99 -3.68
CA VAL A 60 -3.73 6.10 -3.36
C VAL A 60 -3.09 7.30 -4.05
N CYS A 61 -3.50 7.61 -5.28
CA CYS A 61 -3.04 8.81 -5.98
C CYS A 61 -3.44 10.09 -5.23
N GLU A 62 -4.69 10.17 -4.74
CA GLU A 62 -5.15 11.33 -3.96
C GLU A 62 -4.37 11.48 -2.65
N GLU A 63 -4.21 10.39 -1.89
CA GLU A 63 -3.55 10.39 -0.58
C GLU A 63 -2.04 10.70 -0.70
N ALA A 64 -1.38 10.11 -1.70
CA ALA A 64 0.05 10.31 -1.95
C ALA A 64 0.33 11.59 -2.77
N GLN A 65 -0.71 12.31 -3.19
CA GLN A 65 -0.63 13.44 -4.12
C GLN A 65 0.15 13.10 -5.41
N LEU A 66 -0.08 11.90 -5.93
CA LEU A 66 0.57 11.35 -7.12
C LEU A 66 -0.37 11.42 -8.33
N SER A 67 0.21 11.47 -9.52
CA SER A 67 -0.54 11.21 -10.76
C SER A 67 -0.67 9.70 -10.99
N ALA A 68 -1.68 9.28 -11.76
CA ALA A 68 -1.84 7.88 -12.17
C ALA A 68 -0.58 7.31 -12.88
N PHE A 69 0.17 8.17 -13.58
CA PHE A 69 1.45 7.81 -14.19
C PHE A 69 2.54 7.55 -13.14
N ALA A 70 2.62 8.38 -12.11
CA ALA A 70 3.59 8.24 -11.02
C ALA A 70 3.25 7.08 -10.05
N LEU A 71 1.98 6.66 -9.99
CA LEU A 71 1.54 5.56 -9.11
C LEU A 71 2.31 4.27 -9.37
N THR A 72 2.53 3.92 -10.65
CA THR A 72 3.25 2.69 -10.98
C THR A 72 4.71 2.76 -10.52
N GLY A 73 5.35 3.93 -10.65
CA GLY A 73 6.69 4.16 -10.09
C GLY A 73 6.69 3.98 -8.59
N TRP A 74 5.82 4.73 -7.89
CA TRP A 74 5.67 4.66 -6.44
C TRP A 74 5.40 3.24 -5.91
N LEU A 75 4.54 2.47 -6.57
CA LEU A 75 4.27 1.08 -6.20
C LEU A 75 5.52 0.20 -6.35
N ASN A 76 6.38 0.46 -7.33
CA ASN A 76 7.64 -0.28 -7.49
C ASN A 76 8.67 0.18 -6.45
N ASP A 77 8.81 1.49 -6.20
CA ASP A 77 9.70 2.02 -5.15
C ASP A 77 9.35 1.44 -3.77
N VAL A 78 8.08 1.45 -3.38
CA VAL A 78 7.63 0.88 -2.09
C VAL A 78 7.93 -0.62 -2.00
N ARG A 79 7.77 -1.37 -3.09
CA ARG A 79 8.07 -2.81 -3.14
C ARG A 79 9.57 -3.10 -3.08
N ASP A 80 10.38 -2.28 -3.75
CA ASP A 80 11.83 -2.35 -3.73
C ASP A 80 12.38 -2.06 -2.33
N GLU A 81 11.86 -1.03 -1.66
CA GLU A 81 12.20 -0.72 -0.26
C GLU A 81 11.76 -1.82 0.72
N LEU A 82 10.60 -2.45 0.47
CA LEU A 82 10.15 -3.63 1.23
C LEU A 82 11.11 -4.81 1.10
N ASP A 83 11.67 -5.05 -0.09
CA ASP A 83 12.62 -6.12 -0.36
C ASP A 83 13.97 -5.84 0.33
N LYS A 84 14.50 -4.64 0.17
CA LYS A 84 15.72 -4.16 0.83
C LYS A 84 15.66 -4.27 2.35
N GLY A 85 14.50 -3.94 2.94
CA GLY A 85 14.28 -4.09 4.38
C GLY A 85 14.32 -5.55 4.85
N SER A 86 13.98 -6.53 4.02
CA SER A 86 13.91 -7.93 4.45
C SER A 86 15.27 -8.64 4.57
N GLN A 87 16.38 -8.01 4.17
CA GLN A 87 17.73 -8.60 4.20
C GLN A 87 18.57 -8.24 5.45
N GLY A 88 17.99 -7.63 6.49
CA GLY A 88 18.68 -7.22 7.72
C GLY A 88 18.47 -8.15 8.91
#